data_AF-A0A1G7ZN57-F1
#
_entry.id   AF-A0A1G7ZN57-F1
#
_cell.length_a   1.000
_cell.length_b   1.000
_cell.length_c   1.000
_cell.angle_alpha   90.00
_cell.angle_beta   90.00
_cell.angle_gamma   90.00
#
_symmetry.space_group_name_H-M   'P 1'
#
loop_
_entity.id
_entity.type
_entity.pdbx_description
1 polymer ?
#
loop_
_entity_poly.entity_id
_entity_poly.type
_entity_poly.pdbx_seq_one_letter_code
_entity_poly.pdbx_strand_id
1 'polypeptide(L)'
;MLSGRAKKKEAGFTLIELLIVVAIIGAFLMVAFPNYKSAVANAYSRSCEANQRLILTALEAYAIENGNEYPPAANALGELVAKGYLHEEPKCPAKGQYKVEVSSAEKKVTVTCDKHGTAK
;
A
#
# COMPACT_ATOMS: atom_id res chain seq x y z
N MET A 1 3.87 56.45 44.33
CA MET A 1 3.98 55.95 42.94
C MET A 1 5.43 56.16 42.53
N LEU A 2 6.25 55.13 42.30
CA LEU A 2 6.41 54.48 41.00
C LEU A 2 7.21 53.17 41.20
N SER A 3 6.61 52.03 40.84
CA SER A 3 7.22 50.71 40.88
C SER A 3 7.94 50.44 39.55
N GLY A 4 9.28 50.45 39.55
CA GLY A 4 10.09 50.12 38.37
C GLY A 4 10.07 48.62 38.08
N ARG A 5 9.32 48.19 37.05
CA ARG A 5 9.37 46.81 36.53
C ARG A 5 10.60 46.63 35.64
N ALA A 6 11.53 45.79 36.04
CA ALA A 6 12.65 45.38 35.19
C ALA A 6 12.11 44.57 33.99
N LYS A 7 12.37 45.04 32.76
CA LYS A 7 12.09 44.28 31.53
C LYS A 7 13.00 43.05 31.50
N LYS A 8 12.43 41.84 31.54
CA LYS A 8 13.15 40.62 31.18
C LYS A 8 13.66 40.77 29.74
N LYS A 9 14.95 40.54 29.52
CA LYS A 9 15.51 40.43 28.18
C LYS A 9 14.99 39.13 27.58
N GLU A 10 14.16 39.22 26.55
CA GLU A 10 13.78 38.05 25.76
C GLU A 10 15.01 37.62 24.96
N ALA A 11 15.49 36.39 25.20
CA ALA A 11 16.56 35.80 24.41
C ALA A 11 15.95 35.24 23.12
N GLY A 12 16.28 35.85 21.98
CA GLY A 12 15.90 35.34 20.66
C GLY A 12 16.87 34.26 20.19
N PHE A 13 16.37 33.30 19.41
CA PHE A 13 17.19 32.34 18.67
C PHE A 13 18.11 33.07 17.68
N THR A 14 19.37 32.68 17.60
CA THR A 14 20.28 33.21 16.58
C THR A 14 20.05 32.51 15.23
N LEU A 15 20.28 33.23 14.12
CA LEU A 15 20.17 32.64 12.79
C LEU A 15 21.15 31.48 12.59
N ILE A 16 22.35 31.57 13.19
CA ILE A 16 23.36 30.53 13.09
C ILE A 16 22.95 29.24 13.81
N GLU A 17 22.26 29.33 14.95
CA GLU A 17 21.73 28.16 15.65
C GLU A 17 20.71 27.41 14.77
N LEU A 18 19.81 28.13 14.12
CA LEU A 18 18.83 27.51 13.22
C LEU A 18 19.51 26.87 12.01
N LEU A 19 20.54 27.51 11.44
CA LEU A 19 21.28 27.00 10.29
C LEU A 19 22.00 25.67 10.58
N ILE A 20 22.64 25.55 11.74
CA ILE A 20 23.32 24.30 12.12
C ILE A 20 22.30 23.18 12.33
N VAL A 21 21.15 23.47 12.93
CA VAL A 21 20.08 22.48 13.16
C VAL A 21 19.53 21.93 11.84
N VAL A 22 19.20 22.78 10.87
CA VAL A 22 18.70 22.30 9.57
C VAL A 22 19.78 21.56 8.77
N ALA A 23 21.06 21.93 8.91
CA ALA A 23 22.17 21.21 8.30
C ALA A 23 22.29 19.78 8.84
N ILE A 24 22.19 19.60 10.16
CA ILE A 24 22.24 18.27 10.80
C ILE A 24 21.03 17.43 10.41
N ILE A 25 19.81 18.00 10.43
CA ILE A 25 18.58 17.30 9.98
C ILE A 25 18.72 16.87 8.51
N GLY A 26 19.23 17.74 7.65
CA GLY A 26 19.47 17.44 6.24
C GLY A 26 20.42 16.25 6.04
N ALA A 27 21.52 16.20 6.80
CA ALA A 27 22.47 15.08 6.77
C ALA A 27 21.80 13.75 7.18
N PHE A 28 20.97 13.75 8.22
CA PHE A 28 20.25 12.55 8.64
C PHE A 28 19.20 12.09 7.60
N LEU A 29 18.45 13.02 7.01
CA LEU A 29 17.43 12.69 6.00
C LEU A 29 18.06 12.04 4.75
N MET A 30 19.28 12.44 4.37
CA MET A 30 19.97 11.85 3.22
C MET A 30 20.20 10.34 3.37
N VAL A 31 20.52 9.89 4.59
CA VAL A 31 20.74 8.47 4.90
C VAL A 31 19.41 7.74 5.13
N ALA A 32 18.45 8.38 5.79
CA ALA A 32 17.19 7.74 6.18
C ALA A 32 16.20 7.55 5.02
N PHE A 33 16.12 8.53 4.10
CA PHE A 33 15.14 8.55 3.02
C PHE A 33 15.20 7.38 2.02
N PRO A 34 16.37 6.93 1.52
CA PRO A 34 16.42 5.80 0.57
C PRO A 34 15.93 4.50 1.21
N ASN A 35 16.30 4.25 2.47
CA ASN A 35 15.87 3.07 3.21
C ASN A 35 14.36 3.08 3.46
N TYR A 36 13.80 4.24 3.82
CA TYR A 36 12.37 4.41 3.98
C TYR A 36 11.60 4.08 2.69
N LYS A 37 12.04 4.61 1.55
CA LYS A 37 11.40 4.32 0.25
C LYS A 37 11.40 2.84 -0.09
N SER A 38 12.53 2.15 0.11
CA SER A 38 12.64 0.71 -0.14
C SER A 38 11.72 -0.09 0.77
N ALA A 39 11.68 0.23 2.08
CA ALA A 39 10.81 -0.44 3.04
C ALA A 39 9.32 -0.30 2.66
N VAL A 40 8.88 0.90 2.28
CA VAL A 40 7.49 1.15 1.83
C VAL A 40 7.18 0.39 0.55
N ALA A 41 8.08 0.40 -0.44
CA ALA A 41 7.88 -0.34 -1.69
C ALA A 41 7.76 -1.85 -1.45
N ASN A 42 8.59 -2.41 -0.57
CA ASN A 42 8.52 -3.81 -0.18
C ASN A 42 7.22 -4.14 0.57
N ALA A 43 6.76 -3.26 1.46
CA ALA A 43 5.48 -3.43 2.14
C ALA A 43 4.30 -3.43 1.16
N TYR A 44 4.31 -2.53 0.16
CA TYR A 44 3.29 -2.48 -0.89
C TYR A 44 3.28 -3.74 -1.75
N SER A 45 4.46 -4.25 -2.13
CA SER A 45 4.57 -5.50 -2.88
C SER A 45 3.99 -6.69 -2.09
N ARG A 46 4.39 -6.84 -0.83
CA ARG A 46 3.89 -7.93 0.05
C ARG A 46 2.39 -7.86 0.31
N SER A 47 1.86 -6.66 0.54
CA SER A 47 0.42 -6.48 0.72
C SER A 47 -0.34 -6.77 -0.58
N CYS A 48 0.22 -6.41 -1.74
CA CYS A 48 -0.37 -6.73 -3.03
C CYS A 48 -0.40 -8.25 -3.28
N GLU A 49 0.70 -8.95 -2.98
CA GLU A 49 0.79 -10.42 -3.07
C GLU A 49 -0.21 -11.11 -2.15
N ALA A 50 -0.37 -10.62 -0.91
CA ALA A 50 -1.37 -11.13 0.02
C ALA A 50 -2.80 -10.95 -0.52
N ASN A 51 -3.13 -9.78 -1.06
CA ASN A 51 -4.44 -9.53 -1.69
C ASN A 51 -4.68 -10.45 -2.88
N GLN A 52 -3.68 -10.68 -3.73
CA GLN A 52 -3.79 -11.61 -4.86
C GLN A 52 -4.08 -13.03 -4.40
N ARG A 53 -3.42 -13.50 -3.32
CA ARG A 53 -3.70 -14.80 -2.71
C ARG A 53 -5.12 -14.89 -2.15
N LEU A 54 -5.61 -13.83 -1.50
CA LEU A 54 -7.00 -13.78 -1.02
C LEU A 54 -8.00 -13.88 -2.19
N ILE A 55 -7.74 -13.18 -3.30
CA ILE A 55 -8.58 -13.26 -4.50
C ILE A 55 -8.52 -14.67 -5.10
N LEU A 56 -7.33 -15.28 -5.19
CA LEU A 56 -7.16 -16.66 -5.67
C LEU A 56 -7.96 -17.65 -4.82
N THR A 57 -7.84 -17.57 -3.49
CA THR A 57 -8.63 -18.42 -2.58
C THR A 57 -10.13 -18.21 -2.73
N ALA A 58 -10.58 -16.97 -2.94
CA ALA A 58 -12.00 -16.68 -3.21
C ALA A 58 -12.47 -17.25 -4.55
N LEU A 59 -11.63 -17.21 -5.59
CA LEU A 59 -11.91 -17.80 -6.91
C LEU A 59 -11.97 -19.33 -6.83
N GLU A 60 -11.06 -19.95 -6.07
CA GLU A 60 -11.07 -21.39 -5.83
C GLU A 60 -12.32 -21.82 -5.06
N ALA A 61 -12.70 -21.08 -4.02
CA ALA A 61 -13.94 -21.33 -3.27
C ALA A 61 -15.19 -21.22 -4.18
N TYR A 62 -15.25 -20.18 -5.01
CA TYR A 62 -16.30 -20.04 -6.02
C TYR A 62 -16.33 -21.26 -6.96
N ALA A 63 -15.18 -21.68 -7.48
CA ALA A 63 -15.12 -22.79 -8.42
C ALA A 63 -15.59 -24.11 -7.78
N ILE A 64 -15.24 -24.36 -6.52
CA ILE A 64 -15.69 -25.57 -5.79
C ILE A 64 -17.21 -25.61 -5.68
N GLU A 65 -17.85 -24.49 -5.37
CA GLU A 65 -19.31 -24.42 -5.22
C GLU A 65 -20.07 -24.42 -6.55
N ASN A 66 -19.44 -23.93 -7.62
CA ASN A 66 -20.05 -23.80 -8.95
C ASN A 66 -19.55 -24.86 -9.95
N GLY A 67 -19.17 -26.06 -9.48
CA GLY A 67 -18.89 -27.20 -10.37
C GLY A 67 -17.56 -27.15 -11.14
N ASN A 68 -16.53 -26.55 -10.55
CA ASN A 68 -15.22 -26.23 -11.14
C ASN A 68 -15.25 -25.17 -12.25
N GLU A 69 -16.27 -24.32 -12.27
CA GLU A 69 -16.33 -23.16 -13.16
C GLU A 69 -15.92 -21.89 -12.43
N TYR A 70 -15.02 -21.12 -13.05
CA TYR A 70 -14.62 -19.80 -12.55
C TYR A 70 -15.59 -18.72 -13.04
N PRO A 71 -15.71 -17.59 -12.32
CA PRO A 71 -16.55 -16.48 -12.78
C PRO A 71 -15.98 -15.87 -14.08
N PRO A 72 -16.81 -15.17 -14.88
CA PRO A 72 -16.37 -14.53 -16.12
C PRO A 72 -15.25 -13.52 -15.83
N ALA A 73 -14.12 -13.68 -16.53
CA ALA A 73 -12.92 -12.85 -16.33
C ALA A 73 -13.19 -11.33 -16.39
N ALA A 74 -14.18 -10.89 -17.17
CA ALA A 74 -14.54 -9.49 -17.33
C ALA A 74 -15.08 -8.84 -16.03
N ASN A 75 -15.68 -9.61 -15.11
CA ASN A 75 -16.26 -9.09 -13.87
C ASN A 75 -16.05 -10.02 -12.66
N ALA A 76 -14.95 -10.79 -12.67
CA ALA A 76 -14.69 -11.80 -11.64
C ALA A 76 -14.70 -11.22 -10.21
N LEU A 77 -14.09 -10.05 -9.99
CA LEU A 77 -14.03 -9.42 -8.66
C LEU A 77 -15.40 -8.95 -8.17
N GLY A 78 -16.18 -8.30 -9.03
CA GLY A 78 -17.53 -7.86 -8.71
C GLY A 78 -18.46 -9.03 -8.38
N GLU A 79 -18.31 -10.15 -9.08
CA GLU A 79 -19.08 -11.36 -8.82
C GLU A 79 -18.71 -12.04 -7.49
N LEU A 80 -17.42 -12.10 -7.16
CA LEU A 80 -16.96 -12.61 -5.86
C LEU A 80 -17.51 -11.79 -4.69
N VAL A 81 -17.62 -10.46 -4.85
CA VAL A 81 -18.23 -9.59 -3.85
C VAL A 81 -19.75 -9.80 -3.79
N ALA A 82 -20.42 -9.83 -4.94
CA ALA A 82 -21.87 -10.02 -4.99
C ALA A 82 -22.32 -11.37 -4.39
N LYS A 83 -21.50 -12.41 -4.53
CA LYS A 83 -21.74 -13.74 -3.96
C LYS A 83 -21.23 -13.90 -2.52
N GLY A 84 -20.52 -12.90 -1.99
CA GLY A 84 -20.06 -12.88 -0.60
C GLY A 84 -18.76 -13.62 -0.31
N TYR A 85 -17.99 -14.04 -1.34
CA TYR A 85 -16.64 -14.60 -1.15
C TYR A 85 -15.62 -13.51 -0.77
N LEU A 86 -15.89 -12.26 -1.15
CA LEU A 86 -15.12 -11.08 -0.75
C LEU A 86 -16.03 -10.03 -0.13
N HIS A 87 -15.59 -9.40 0.95
CA HIS A 87 -16.37 -8.35 1.62
C HIS A 87 -16.32 -7.00 0.89
N GLU A 88 -15.17 -6.69 0.29
CA GLU A 88 -14.96 -5.53 -0.57
C GLU A 88 -13.91 -5.91 -1.62
N GLU A 89 -13.94 -5.25 -2.78
CA GLU A 89 -12.89 -5.41 -3.78
C GLU A 89 -11.53 -4.97 -3.21
N PRO A 90 -10.53 -5.87 -3.15
CA PRO A 90 -9.22 -5.52 -2.62
C PRO A 90 -8.58 -4.41 -3.47
N LYS A 91 -8.06 -3.37 -2.82
CA LYS A 91 -7.35 -2.28 -3.48
C LYS A 91 -5.85 -2.46 -3.30
N CYS A 92 -5.09 -2.29 -4.39
CA CYS A 92 -3.64 -2.31 -4.29
C CYS A 92 -3.15 -1.04 -3.57
N PRO A 93 -2.25 -1.14 -2.57
CA PRO A 93 -1.73 0.03 -1.86
C PRO A 93 -0.90 0.97 -2.76
N ALA A 94 -0.38 0.47 -3.89
CA ALA A 94 0.27 1.28 -4.92
C ALA A 94 -0.70 1.84 -5.98
N LYS A 95 -2.01 1.81 -5.73
CA LYS A 95 -3.08 2.24 -6.66
C LYS A 95 -3.11 1.47 -7.99
N GLY A 96 -2.68 0.20 -7.97
CA GLY A 96 -2.87 -0.73 -9.10
C GLY A 96 -4.26 -1.36 -9.10
N GLN A 97 -4.69 -1.88 -10.25
CA GLN A 97 -5.91 -2.71 -10.36
C GLN A 97 -5.52 -4.19 -10.42
N TYR A 98 -6.45 -5.05 -10.02
CA TYR A 98 -6.31 -6.50 -10.12
C TYR A 98 -7.08 -7.00 -11.35
N LYS A 99 -6.45 -7.86 -12.13
CA LYS A 99 -7.07 -8.53 -13.28
C LYS A 99 -7.05 -10.02 -13.05
N VAL A 100 -8.14 -10.68 -13.39
CA VAL A 100 -8.30 -12.13 -13.26
C VAL A 100 -8.31 -12.71 -14.67
N GLU A 101 -7.36 -13.59 -14.95
CA GLU A 101 -7.28 -14.33 -16.20
C GLU A 101 -7.52 -15.81 -15.92
N VAL A 102 -8.49 -16.40 -16.63
CA VAL A 102 -8.82 -17.82 -16.52
C VAL A 102 -8.31 -18.52 -17.77
N SER A 103 -7.33 -19.41 -17.61
CA SER A 103 -6.85 -20.27 -18.70
C SER A 103 -7.65 -21.56 -18.74
N SER A 104 -8.63 -21.64 -19.65
CA SER A 104 -9.48 -22.83 -19.83
C SER A 104 -8.71 -24.07 -20.28
N ALA A 105 -7.50 -23.92 -20.85
CA ALA A 105 -6.67 -25.03 -21.30
C ALA A 105 -6.05 -25.82 -20.15
N GLU A 106 -5.69 -25.14 -19.05
CA GLU A 106 -5.00 -25.73 -17.90
C GLU A 106 -5.84 -25.70 -16.61
N LYS A 107 -7.10 -25.25 -16.68
CA LYS A 107 -7.97 -24.95 -15.52
C LYS A 107 -7.27 -24.09 -14.45
N LYS A 108 -6.39 -23.20 -14.90
CA LYS A 108 -5.57 -22.37 -14.02
C LYS A 108 -6.09 -20.95 -14.03
N VAL A 109 -6.31 -20.39 -12.83
CA VAL A 109 -6.67 -18.99 -12.65
C VAL A 109 -5.43 -18.20 -12.21
N THR A 110 -5.22 -17.05 -12.83
CA THR A 110 -4.09 -16.16 -12.54
C THR A 110 -4.61 -14.78 -12.17
N VAL A 111 -4.16 -14.24 -11.04
CA VAL A 111 -4.48 -12.88 -10.61
C VAL A 111 -3.24 -12.01 -10.82
N THR A 112 -3.37 -10.98 -11.65
CA THR A 112 -2.31 -10.04 -11.99
C THR A 112 -2.62 -8.66 -11.41
N CYS A 113 -1.58 -7.91 -11.03
CA CYS A 113 -1.70 -6.50 -10.64
C CYS A 113 -0.87 -5.64 -11.59
N ASP A 114 -1.42 -4.53 -12.07
CA ASP A 114 -0.74 -3.64 -13.03
C ASP A 114 0.58 -3.04 -12.50
N LYS A 115 0.78 -3.00 -11.16
CA LYS A 115 1.95 -2.39 -10.52
C LYS A 115 3.00 -3.38 -10.04
N HIS A 116 2.58 -4.57 -9.60
CA HIS A 116 3.48 -5.55 -8.98
C HIS A 116 3.54 -6.88 -9.75
N GLY A 117 2.80 -7.01 -10.85
CA GLY A 117 2.75 -8.23 -11.65
C GLY A 117 1.87 -9.31 -11.02
N THR A 118 2.15 -10.57 -11.37
CA THR A 118 1.48 -11.76 -10.82
C THR A 118 2.05 -12.12 -9.45
N ALA A 119 1.19 -12.58 -8.53
CA ALA A 119 1.67 -13.21 -7.29
C ALA A 119 2.59 -14.37 -7.65
N LYS A 120 3.73 -14.44 -6.95
CA LYS A 120 4.68 -15.54 -7.09
C LYS A 120 4.30 -16.70 -6.16
#